data_AF-A0A502L9N6-F1
#
_entry.id   AF-A0A502L9N6-F1
#
_cell.length_a   1.000
_cell.length_b   1.000
_cell.length_c   1.000
_cell.angle_alpha   90.00
_cell.angle_beta   90.00
_cell.angle_gamma   90.00
#
_symmetry.space_group_name_H-M   'P 1'
#
loop_
_entity.id
_entity.type
_entity.pdbx_description
1 polymer ?
#
loop_
_entity_poly.entity_id
_entity_poly.type
_entity_poly.pdbx_seq_one_letter_code
_entity_poly.pdbx_strand_id
1 'polypeptide(L)'
;MNDINVSIHYSLLEELFEDYFKYNLMPTTDEGASASIENVKKYWVLLNSGTRNELIRLSKCYISLNGRKKTDVKDFLQWAEDNIHNQHQASLQRPLVDILPVVNMAKVNHKAGD
;
A
#
# COMPACT_ATOMS: atom_id res chain seq x y z
N MET A 1 14.94 -2.63 11.23
CA MET A 1 13.74 -3.45 10.92
C MET A 1 14.22 -4.84 10.59
N ASN A 2 13.67 -5.86 11.25
CA ASN A 2 13.87 -7.26 10.88
C ASN A 2 12.69 -7.62 9.98
N ASP A 3 12.90 -7.60 8.67
CA ASP A 3 11.85 -7.98 7.71
C ASP A 3 11.83 -9.50 7.58
N ILE A 4 10.63 -10.08 7.61
CA ILE A 4 10.40 -11.51 7.36
C ILE A 4 9.95 -11.65 5.91
N ASN A 5 10.68 -12.44 5.12
CA ASN A 5 10.28 -12.75 3.75
C ASN A 5 9.24 -13.87 3.76
N VAL A 6 8.00 -13.55 3.41
CA VAL A 6 6.89 -14.50 3.38
C VAL A 6 6.39 -14.62 1.94
N SER A 7 6.32 -15.84 1.41
CA SER A 7 5.67 -16.08 0.11
C SER A 7 4.16 -16.14 0.34
N ILE A 8 3.46 -15.05 0.02
CA ILE A 8 2.01 -14.95 0.11
C ILE A 8 1.41 -14.73 -1.28
N HIS A 9 0.22 -15.27 -1.52
CA HIS A 9 -0.54 -14.96 -2.73
C HIS A 9 -0.87 -13.48 -2.77
N TYR A 10 -0.73 -12.86 -3.94
CA TYR A 10 -0.98 -11.43 -4.11
C TYR A 10 -2.43 -11.04 -3.74
N SER A 11 -3.42 -11.86 -4.08
CA SER A 11 -4.81 -11.63 -3.68
C SER A 11 -5.01 -11.56 -2.17
N LEU A 12 -4.30 -12.42 -1.43
CA LEU A 12 -4.32 -12.39 0.04
C LEU A 12 -3.63 -11.14 0.59
N LEU A 13 -2.55 -10.68 -0.04
CA LEU A 13 -1.91 -9.42 0.33
C LEU A 13 -2.90 -8.25 0.18
N GLU A 14 -3.64 -8.20 -0.92
CA GLU A 14 -4.60 -7.12 -1.18
C GLU A 14 -5.74 -7.11 -0.15
N GLU A 15 -6.32 -8.28 0.13
CA GLU A 15 -7.38 -8.45 1.13
C GLU A 15 -6.91 -8.01 2.53
N LEU A 16 -5.74 -8.48 2.96
CA LEU A 16 -5.17 -8.09 4.25
C LEU A 16 -4.89 -6.59 4.34
N PHE A 17 -4.46 -5.98 3.23
CA PHE A 17 -4.15 -4.56 3.19
C PHE A 17 -5.42 -3.69 3.23
N GLU A 18 -6.46 -4.10 2.51
CA GLU A 18 -7.77 -3.46 2.55
C GLU A 18 -8.39 -3.54 3.95
N ASP A 19 -8.40 -4.73 4.56
CA ASP A 19 -8.94 -4.95 5.90
C ASP A 19 -8.17 -4.16 6.96
N TYR A 20 -6.83 -4.16 6.87
CA TYR A 20 -5.98 -3.33 7.71
C TYR A 20 -6.35 -1.84 7.58
N PHE A 21 -6.50 -1.33 6.36
CA PHE A 21 -6.83 0.07 6.15
C PHE A 21 -8.22 0.41 6.67
N LYS A 22 -9.22 -0.41 6.32
CA LYS A 22 -10.62 -0.28 6.74
C LYS A 22 -10.75 -0.22 8.26
N TYR A 23 -10.13 -1.14 8.99
CA TYR A 23 -10.19 -1.19 10.45
C TYR A 23 -9.59 0.07 11.09
N ASN A 24 -8.43 0.51 10.61
CA ASN A 24 -7.74 1.69 11.14
C ASN A 24 -8.40 3.01 10.72
N LEU A 25 -9.19 2.98 9.64
CA LEU A 25 -9.98 4.11 9.17
C LEU A 25 -11.44 4.06 9.63
N MET A 26 -11.79 3.24 10.64
CA MET A 26 -13.13 3.29 11.21
C MET A 26 -13.29 4.53 12.11
N PRO A 27 -14.35 5.37 11.95
CA PRO A 27 -14.55 6.57 12.77
C PRO A 27 -14.58 6.32 14.28
N THR A 28 -14.92 5.11 14.71
CA THR A 28 -14.99 4.70 16.11
C THR A 28 -13.63 4.36 16.73
N THR A 29 -12.61 4.07 15.91
CA THR A 29 -11.30 3.53 16.33
C THR A 29 -10.12 4.14 15.56
N ASP A 30 -10.31 5.35 15.01
CA ASP A 30 -9.41 6.02 14.07
C ASP A 30 -8.06 6.53 14.65
N GLU A 31 -7.63 5.98 15.77
CA GLU A 31 -6.30 6.25 16.35
C GLU A 31 -5.18 5.76 15.43
N GLY A 32 -5.44 4.68 14.67
CA GLY A 32 -4.50 4.13 13.69
C GLY A 32 -4.56 4.79 12.30
N ALA A 33 -5.47 5.74 12.06
CA ALA A 33 -5.72 6.30 10.73
C ALA A 33 -4.46 6.94 10.09
N SER A 34 -3.69 7.71 10.85
CA SER A 34 -2.47 8.34 10.33
C SER A 34 -1.42 7.28 9.94
N ALA A 35 -1.25 6.24 10.75
CA ALA A 35 -0.31 5.16 10.45
C ALA A 35 -0.76 4.30 9.26
N SER A 36 -2.07 4.06 9.13
CA SER A 36 -2.61 3.31 7.99
C SER A 36 -2.47 4.09 6.68
N ILE A 37 -2.72 5.40 6.68
CA ILE A 37 -2.48 6.29 5.53
C ILE A 37 -1.01 6.23 5.09
N GLU A 38 -0.06 6.38 6.01
CA GLU A 38 1.37 6.35 5.65
C GLU A 38 1.80 4.99 5.12
N ASN A 39 1.28 3.89 5.69
CA ASN A 39 1.51 2.56 5.15
C ASN A 39 0.91 2.40 3.75
N VAL A 40 -0.31 2.88 3.52
CA VAL A 40 -0.93 2.86 2.17
C VAL A 40 -0.08 3.62 1.18
N LYS A 41 0.37 4.84 1.50
CA LYS A 41 1.25 5.62 0.61
C LYS A 41 2.52 4.85 0.29
N LYS A 42 3.17 4.25 1.29
CA LYS A 42 4.40 3.47 1.15
C LYS A 42 4.24 2.27 0.22
N TYR A 43 3.12 1.55 0.31
CA TYR A 43 2.88 0.32 -0.45
C TYR A 43 1.95 0.51 -1.65
N TRP A 44 1.56 1.75 -1.97
CA TRP A 44 0.59 2.08 -3.02
C TRP A 44 0.91 1.41 -4.36
N VAL A 45 2.19 1.40 -4.73
CA VAL A 45 2.71 0.83 -6.00
C VAL A 45 2.60 -0.70 -6.08
N LEU A 46 2.26 -1.36 -4.97
CA LEU A 46 2.02 -2.79 -4.94
C LEU A 46 0.54 -3.11 -5.13
N LEU A 47 -0.38 -2.16 -4.97
CA LEU A 47 -1.83 -2.40 -5.04
C LEU A 47 -2.35 -2.32 -6.48
N ASN A 48 -3.30 -3.18 -6.84
CA ASN A 48 -3.97 -3.09 -8.14
C ASN A 48 -4.98 -1.92 -8.18
N SER A 49 -5.57 -1.65 -9.34
CA SER A 49 -6.53 -0.55 -9.52
C SER A 49 -7.82 -0.74 -8.71
N GLY A 50 -8.31 -1.97 -8.58
CA GLY A 50 -9.47 -2.32 -7.76
C GLY A 50 -9.25 -1.98 -6.28
N THR A 51 -8.14 -2.46 -5.72
CA THR A 51 -7.75 -2.19 -4.33
C THR A 51 -7.62 -0.69 -4.08
N ARG A 52 -6.94 0.06 -4.97
CA ARG A 52 -6.83 1.53 -4.84
C ARG A 52 -8.18 2.24 -4.86
N ASN A 53 -9.08 1.84 -5.76
CA ASN A 53 -10.42 2.40 -5.85
C ASN A 53 -11.21 2.15 -4.56
N GLU A 54 -11.03 0.99 -3.95
CA GLU A 54 -11.68 0.65 -2.69
C GLU A 54 -11.15 1.48 -1.52
N LEU A 55 -9.84 1.68 -1.40
CA LEU A 55 -9.26 2.58 -0.38
C LEU A 55 -9.76 4.04 -0.53
N ILE A 56 -9.93 4.51 -1.77
CA ILE A 56 -10.52 5.81 -2.07
C ILE A 56 -11.99 5.86 -1.64
N ARG A 57 -12.77 4.80 -1.93
CA ARG A 57 -14.18 4.68 -1.53
C ARG A 57 -14.33 4.70 -0.01
N LEU A 58 -13.52 3.93 0.70
CA LEU A 58 -13.48 3.88 2.18
C LEU A 58 -13.14 5.26 2.76
N SER A 59 -12.19 5.97 2.17
CA SER A 59 -11.82 7.33 2.58
C SER A 59 -12.97 8.32 2.41
N LYS A 60 -13.71 8.24 1.30
CA LYS A 60 -14.94 9.04 1.07
C LYS A 60 -16.01 8.73 2.11
N CYS A 61 -16.23 7.46 2.44
CA CYS A 61 -17.15 7.05 3.50
C CYS A 61 -16.73 7.58 4.88
N TYR A 62 -15.45 7.51 5.23
CA TYR A 62 -14.96 8.03 6.50
C TYR A 62 -15.22 9.54 6.66
N ILE A 63 -14.97 10.31 5.59
CA ILE A 63 -15.22 11.75 5.56
C ILE A 63 -16.71 12.05 5.72
N SER A 64 -17.59 11.31 5.03
CA SER A 64 -19.04 11.53 5.11
C SER A 64 -19.61 11.20 6.49
N LEU A 65 -18.99 10.27 7.22
CA LEU A 65 -19.31 9.95 8.61
C LEU A 65 -18.70 10.93 9.62
N ASN A 66 -18.04 12.01 9.16
CA ASN A 66 -17.42 13.04 9.99
C ASN A 66 -16.41 12.47 11.00
N GLY A 67 -15.57 11.53 10.55
CA GLY A 67 -14.50 10.96 11.37
C GLY A 67 -13.53 12.01 11.93
N ARG A 68 -12.90 11.72 13.07
CA ARG A 68 -12.11 12.71 13.83
C ARG A 68 -10.90 13.23 13.05
N LYS A 69 -10.31 12.38 12.22
CA LYS A 69 -9.15 12.65 11.35
C LYS A 69 -9.54 13.05 9.92
N LYS A 70 -10.77 13.54 9.70
CA LYS A 70 -11.28 13.86 8.34
C LYS A 70 -10.37 14.77 7.51
N THR A 71 -9.61 15.68 8.14
CA THR A 71 -8.67 16.56 7.42
C THR A 71 -7.53 15.73 6.84
N ASP A 72 -6.86 14.93 7.65
CA ASP A 72 -5.79 14.02 7.22
C ASP A 72 -6.28 13.06 6.11
N VAL A 73 -7.51 12.57 6.22
CA VAL A 73 -8.12 11.68 5.22
C VAL A 73 -8.47 12.41 3.92
N LYS A 74 -8.83 13.70 3.98
CA LYS A 74 -9.01 14.51 2.76
C LYS A 74 -7.68 14.72 2.04
N ASP A 75 -6.62 15.00 2.79
CA ASP A 75 -5.28 15.16 2.21
C ASP A 75 -4.80 13.86 1.57
N PHE A 76 -5.04 12.72 2.23
CA PHE A 76 -4.80 11.41 1.63
C PHE A 76 -5.64 11.17 0.38
N LEU A 77 -6.93 11.51 0.41
CA LEU A 77 -7.83 11.30 -0.73
C LEU A 77 -7.36 12.08 -1.97
N GLN A 78 -6.99 13.35 -1.78
CA GLN A 78 -6.43 14.16 -2.88
C GLN A 78 -5.15 13.53 -3.43
N TRP A 79 -4.22 13.16 -2.54
CA TRP A 79 -2.99 12.47 -2.93
C TRP A 79 -3.28 11.17 -3.70
N ALA A 80 -4.26 10.38 -3.26
CA ALA A 80 -4.60 9.11 -3.90
C ALA A 80 -5.19 9.32 -5.30
N GLU A 81 -6.05 10.32 -5.49
CA GLU A 81 -6.60 10.70 -6.79
C GLU A 81 -5.50 11.20 -7.75
N ASP A 82 -4.55 12.00 -7.25
CA ASP A 82 -3.39 12.47 -8.03
C ASP A 82 -2.42 11.33 -8.42
N ASN A 83 -2.43 10.23 -7.67
CA ASN A 83 -1.52 9.09 -7.84
C ASN A 83 -2.19 7.83 -8.39
N ILE A 84 -3.46 7.91 -8.77
CA ILE A 84 -4.24 6.75 -9.22
C ILE A 84 -3.72 6.18 -10.55
N HIS A 85 -3.26 7.06 -11.43
CA HIS A 85 -2.76 6.72 -12.77
C HIS A 85 -1.23 6.72 -12.88
N ASN A 86 -0.49 7.13 -11.83
CA ASN A 86 0.98 7.24 -11.86
C ASN A 86 1.69 5.89 -12.11
N GLN A 87 0.96 4.78 -12.14
CA GLN A 87 1.48 3.49 -12.57
C GLN A 87 1.39 3.16 -14.05
N HIS A 88 0.49 3.76 -14.85
CA HIS A 88 0.43 3.41 -16.27
C HIS A 88 1.72 3.81 -17.02
N GLN A 89 2.51 4.74 -16.48
CA GLN A 89 3.81 5.15 -17.02
C GLN A 89 4.96 4.24 -16.56
N ALA A 90 4.88 3.63 -15.37
CA ALA A 90 5.94 2.76 -14.83
C ALA A 90 5.71 1.27 -15.14
N SER A 91 4.47 0.84 -15.40
CA SER A 91 4.10 -0.56 -15.66
C SER A 91 4.48 -1.07 -17.05
N LEU A 92 4.90 -0.20 -17.98
CA LEU A 92 5.47 -0.64 -19.27
C LEU A 92 6.84 -1.33 -19.12
N GLN A 93 7.48 -1.24 -17.95
CA GLN A 93 8.78 -1.87 -17.66
C GLN A 93 8.74 -2.99 -16.61
N ARG A 94 7.57 -3.42 -16.12
CA ARG A 94 7.53 -4.59 -15.23
C ARG A 94 7.57 -5.87 -16.07
N PRO A 95 8.52 -6.79 -15.82
CA PRO A 95 8.48 -8.09 -16.47
C PRO A 95 7.23 -8.84 -15.98
N LEU A 96 6.60 -9.60 -16.88
CA LEU A 96 5.35 -10.37 -16.69
C LEU A 96 5.51 -11.55 -15.69
N VAL A 97 6.24 -11.39 -14.61
CA VAL A 97 6.54 -12.47 -13.67
C VAL A 97 5.93 -12.13 -12.32
N ASP A 98 4.96 -12.95 -11.89
CA ASP A 98 4.29 -12.93 -10.58
C ASP A 98 5.21 -13.27 -9.39
N ILE A 99 6.53 -13.13 -9.56
CA ILE A 99 7.52 -13.52 -8.58
C ILE A 99 8.36 -12.30 -8.26
N LEU A 100 8.23 -11.81 -7.02
CA LEU A 100 9.16 -10.81 -6.48
C LEU A 100 10.59 -11.31 -6.68
N PRO A 101 11.53 -10.48 -7.19
CA PRO A 101 12.88 -10.94 -7.46
C PRO A 101 13.51 -11.44 -6.16
N VAL A 102 13.83 -12.74 -6.13
CA VAL A 102 14.60 -13.33 -5.04
C VAL A 102 16.01 -12.75 -5.10
N VAL A 103 16.31 -11.80 -4.20
CA VAL A 103 17.65 -11.27 -4.05
C VAL A 103 18.53 -12.35 -3.44
N ASN A 104 19.40 -12.95 -4.26
CA ASN A 104 20.38 -13.91 -3.77
C ASN A 104 21.55 -13.16 -3.11
N MET A 105 21.51 -13.04 -1.78
CA MET A 105 22.51 -12.37 -0.96
C MET A 105 23.93 -12.95 -1.10
N ALA A 106 24.07 -14.19 -1.59
CA ALA A 106 25.37 -14.82 -1.81
C ALA A 106 26.17 -14.17 -2.97
N LYS A 107 25.49 -13.51 -3.92
CA LYS A 107 26.16 -12.82 -5.05
C LYS A 107 26.74 -11.45 -4.68
N VAL A 108 26.32 -10.85 -3.56
CA VAL A 108 26.72 -9.49 -3.18
C VAL A 108 28.07 -9.47 -2.45
N ASN A 109 28.49 -10.59 -1.84
CA ASN A 109 29.69 -10.64 -1.00
C ASN A 109 30.94 -11.25 -1.64
N HIS A 110 30.95 -11.50 -2.95
CA HIS A 110 32.20 -11.87 -3.64
C HIS A 110 32.91 -10.63 -4.18
N LYS A 111 33.53 -9.87 -3.28
CA LYS A 111 34.78 -9.14 -3.53
C LYS A 111 35.37 -8.61 -2.22
N ALA A 112 36.22 -9.41 -1.63
CA ALA A 112 37.52 -9.00 -1.07
C ALA A 112 38.28 -10.28 -0.70
N GLY A 113 38.86 -10.92 -1.72
CA GLY A 113 39.97 -11.84 -1.55
C GLY A 113 41.23 -11.15 -2.05
N ASP A 114 42.28 -11.30 -1.24
CA ASP A 114 43.72 -11.08 -1.47
C ASP A 114 44.26 -9.65 -1.63
#